data_AF-A0A7M3W8M7-F1
#
_entry.id   AF-A0A7M3W8M7-F1
#
_cell.length_a   1.000
_cell.length_b   1.000
_cell.length_c   1.000
_cell.angle_alpha   90.00
_cell.angle_beta   90.00
_cell.angle_gamma   90.00
#
_symmetry.space_group_name_H-M   'P 1'
#
loop_
_entity.id
_entity.type
_entity.pdbx_description
1 polymer ?
#
loop_
_entity_poly.entity_id
_entity_poly.type
_entity_poly.pdbx_seq_one_letter_code
_entity_poly.pdbx_strand_id
1 'polypeptide(L)'
;GMDLSFLDVEVVNTREGQGATNYDALARLSAAVKDAKTTYELRNQKNNLRLKQHFMSIARKSTGTDTWCDELVVRGKVPRWRLEHNGTQIAVWSIDRNGFSFSRAAIDLLHQHGALKEVHLKEGVEWKGDVFAPLVDHADSAIRSGDDLRVIQGGECIGLARAVAAGWEWSGTPGTLGKSHQRRKKQ
;
A
#
# COMPACT_ATOMS: atom_id res chain seq x y z
N GLY A 1 16.47 -20.18 19.70
CA GLY A 1 16.42 -18.87 19.00
C GLY A 1 16.36 -19.13 17.51
N MET A 2 16.16 -18.09 16.70
CA MET A 2 16.35 -18.17 15.24
C MET A 2 17.85 -18.17 14.96
N ASP A 3 18.33 -19.05 14.09
CA ASP A 3 19.72 -19.00 13.59
C ASP A 3 19.85 -17.83 12.61
N LEU A 4 20.78 -16.92 12.92
CA LEU A 4 21.04 -15.70 12.17
C LEU A 4 22.48 -15.64 11.67
N SER A 5 23.22 -16.76 11.70
CA SER A 5 24.61 -16.87 11.24
C SER A 5 24.80 -16.58 9.75
N PHE A 6 23.73 -16.63 8.97
CA PHE A 6 23.74 -16.29 7.53
C PHE A 6 23.82 -14.78 7.25
N LEU A 7 23.67 -13.94 8.26
CA LEU A 7 23.74 -12.49 8.12
C LEU A 7 25.20 -12.01 8.19
N ASP A 8 25.63 -11.20 7.22
CA ASP A 8 26.93 -10.52 7.23
C ASP A 8 26.86 -9.18 8.00
N VAL A 9 26.19 -9.21 9.16
CA VAL A 9 26.08 -8.06 10.07
C VAL A 9 26.18 -8.54 11.51
N GLU A 10 26.64 -7.66 12.39
CA GLU A 10 26.71 -7.95 13.82
C GLU A 10 25.31 -8.26 14.38
N VAL A 11 25.19 -9.39 15.07
CA VAL A 11 23.96 -9.81 15.74
C VAL A 11 24.18 -9.81 17.26
N VAL A 12 23.52 -8.89 17.96
CA VAL A 12 23.59 -8.78 19.42
C VAL A 12 22.38 -9.46 20.07
N ASN A 13 22.59 -10.59 20.75
CA ASN A 13 21.53 -11.28 21.49
C ASN A 13 21.38 -10.72 22.91
N THR A 14 20.49 -9.75 23.09
CA THR A 14 20.29 -9.06 24.39
C THR A 14 19.44 -9.87 25.38
N ARG A 15 18.76 -10.92 24.92
CA ARG A 15 17.92 -11.76 25.79
C ARG A 15 18.71 -12.79 26.57
N GLU A 16 19.77 -13.36 25.99
CA GLU A 16 20.64 -14.36 26.65
C GLU A 16 19.85 -15.51 27.31
N GLY A 17 18.78 -15.97 26.65
CA GLY A 17 17.90 -17.03 27.17
C GLY A 17 16.82 -16.55 28.16
N GLN A 18 16.83 -15.29 28.58
CA GLN A 18 15.81 -14.70 29.45
C GLN A 18 14.53 -14.29 28.69
N GLY A 19 13.47 -14.00 29.47
CA GLY A 19 12.22 -13.43 28.97
C GLY A 19 12.42 -12.05 28.35
N ALA A 20 11.62 -11.70 27.33
CA ALA A 20 11.74 -10.43 26.60
C ALA A 20 11.42 -9.18 27.45
N THR A 21 10.73 -9.37 28.58
CA THR A 21 10.39 -8.33 29.55
C THR A 21 11.27 -8.36 30.80
N ASN A 22 12.29 -9.23 30.85
CA ASN A 22 13.23 -9.28 31.97
C ASN A 22 14.03 -7.97 32.05
N TYR A 23 14.24 -7.46 33.27
CA TYR A 23 14.92 -6.19 33.51
C TYR A 23 16.33 -6.16 32.92
N ASP A 24 17.13 -7.20 33.13
CA ASP A 24 18.51 -7.27 32.63
C ASP A 24 18.55 -7.34 31.11
N ALA A 25 17.61 -8.09 30.51
CA ALA A 25 17.47 -8.15 29.05
C ALA A 25 17.11 -6.78 28.44
N LEU A 26 16.23 -6.02 29.10
CA LEU A 26 15.87 -4.67 28.68
C LEU A 26 17.03 -3.67 28.88
N ALA A 27 17.84 -3.84 29.94
CA ALA A 27 19.03 -3.04 30.18
C ALA A 27 20.09 -3.27 29.08
N ARG A 28 20.36 -4.54 28.73
CA ARG A 28 21.25 -4.90 27.61
C ARG A 28 20.72 -4.37 26.27
N LEU A 29 19.42 -4.50 26.01
CA LEU A 29 18.79 -3.92 24.82
C LEU A 29 18.98 -2.40 24.75
N SER A 30 18.76 -1.71 25.86
CA SER A 30 18.94 -0.27 25.93
C SER A 30 20.39 0.16 25.70
N ALA A 31 21.36 -0.58 26.24
CA ALA A 31 22.78 -0.35 26.02
C ALA A 31 23.17 -0.57 24.55
N ALA A 32 22.80 -1.72 23.95
CA ALA A 32 23.09 -2.04 22.56
C ALA A 32 22.49 -1.02 21.58
N VAL A 33 21.25 -0.56 21.84
CA VAL A 33 20.63 0.49 21.01
C VAL A 33 21.36 1.83 21.14
N LYS A 34 21.84 2.21 22.34
CA LYS A 34 22.61 3.45 22.52
C LYS A 34 23.96 3.39 21.82
N ASP A 35 24.63 2.25 21.91
CA ASP A 35 25.89 2.00 21.21
C ASP A 35 25.71 2.11 19.69
N ALA A 36 24.77 1.35 19.12
CA ALA A 36 24.45 1.41 17.69
C ALA A 36 24.09 2.82 17.22
N LYS A 37 23.30 3.56 18.02
CA LYS A 37 22.99 4.96 17.69
C LYS A 37 24.21 5.86 17.63
N THR A 38 25.22 5.61 18.46
CA THR A 38 26.46 6.39 18.50
C THR A 38 27.35 5.98 17.33
N THR A 39 27.60 4.68 17.17
CA THR A 39 28.44 4.08 16.12
C THR A 39 27.99 4.47 14.72
N TYR A 40 26.67 4.51 14.47
CA TYR A 40 26.10 4.85 13.16
C TYR A 40 25.53 6.28 13.09
N GLU A 41 25.86 7.14 14.05
CA GLU A 41 25.43 8.55 14.11
C GLU A 41 23.91 8.75 13.91
N LEU A 42 23.10 7.81 14.41
CA LEU A 42 21.67 7.77 14.15
C LEU A 42 20.93 8.86 14.92
N ARG A 43 20.28 9.75 14.17
CA ARG A 43 19.43 10.79 14.73
C ARG A 43 18.02 10.27 14.99
N ASN A 44 17.39 10.81 16.02
CA ASN A 44 16.00 10.49 16.30
C ASN A 44 15.12 10.95 15.14
N GLN A 45 14.28 10.04 14.62
CA GLN A 45 13.32 10.37 13.58
C GLN A 45 12.01 10.82 14.20
N LYS A 46 11.44 11.91 13.69
CA LYS A 46 10.10 12.36 14.09
C LYS A 46 9.08 11.25 13.81
N ASN A 47 8.12 11.05 14.72
CA ASN A 47 7.12 9.96 14.60
C ASN A 47 6.33 10.02 13.30
N ASN A 48 6.01 11.21 12.79
CA ASN A 48 5.30 11.37 11.52
C ASN A 48 6.11 10.84 10.33
N LEU A 49 7.44 10.99 10.34
CA LEU A 49 8.32 10.45 9.30
C LEU A 49 8.38 8.92 9.38
N ARG A 50 8.55 8.36 10.59
CA ARG A 50 8.51 6.91 10.80
C ARG A 50 7.19 6.30 10.32
N LEU A 51 6.08 6.96 10.63
CA LEU A 51 4.75 6.53 10.20
C LEU A 51 4.57 6.63 8.69
N LYS A 52 5.08 7.69 8.05
CA LYS A 52 5.11 7.80 6.59
C LYS A 52 5.90 6.63 5.97
N GLN A 53 7.10 6.35 6.47
CA GLN A 53 7.92 5.24 5.99
C GLN A 53 7.23 3.88 6.16
N HIS A 54 6.45 3.70 7.24
CA HIS A 54 5.62 2.53 7.42
C HIS A 54 4.55 2.39 6.32
N PHE A 55 3.82 3.46 6.00
CA PHE A 55 2.83 3.43 4.91
C PHE A 55 3.47 3.27 3.54
N MET A 56 4.63 3.88 3.29
CA MET A 56 5.41 3.66 2.07
C MET A 56 5.80 2.19 1.92
N SER A 57 6.25 1.52 3.00
CA SER A 57 6.51 0.08 2.96
C SER A 57 5.27 -0.75 2.63
N ILE A 58 4.11 -0.37 3.13
CA ILE A 58 2.84 -1.04 2.78
C ILE A 58 2.49 -0.78 1.33
N ALA A 59 2.65 0.46 0.83
CA ALA A 59 2.35 0.85 -0.54
C ALA A 59 3.19 0.09 -1.57
N ARG A 60 4.49 -0.13 -1.32
CA ARG A 60 5.32 -1.00 -2.17
C ARG A 60 4.71 -2.39 -2.33
N LYS A 61 4.19 -2.97 -1.24
CA LYS A 61 3.56 -4.29 -1.27
C LYS A 61 2.18 -4.28 -1.94
N SER A 62 1.30 -3.34 -1.57
CA SER A 62 -0.11 -3.38 -1.96
C SER A 62 -0.40 -2.66 -3.28
N THR A 63 0.47 -1.72 -3.68
CA THR A 63 0.28 -0.91 -4.89
C THR A 63 1.42 -1.02 -5.89
N GLY A 64 2.44 -1.84 -5.61
CA GLY A 64 3.59 -2.08 -6.48
C GLY A 64 4.67 -1.00 -6.41
N THR A 65 4.35 0.18 -5.89
CA THR A 65 5.27 1.30 -5.70
C THR A 65 4.79 2.17 -4.54
N ASP A 66 5.68 2.94 -3.93
CA ASP A 66 5.37 3.95 -2.92
C ASP A 66 5.63 5.38 -3.39
N THR A 67 6.03 5.58 -4.64
CA THR A 67 6.31 6.91 -5.21
C THR A 67 5.13 7.89 -5.06
N TRP A 68 3.89 7.40 -5.13
CA TRP A 68 2.70 8.21 -4.87
C TRP A 68 2.59 8.74 -3.43
N CYS A 69 3.41 8.25 -2.49
CA CYS A 69 3.47 8.70 -1.11
C CYS A 69 4.48 9.84 -0.87
N ASP A 70 5.34 10.16 -1.84
CA ASP A 70 6.54 11.00 -1.63
C ASP A 70 6.21 12.40 -1.13
N GLU A 71 5.13 13.00 -1.61
CA GLU A 71 4.69 14.32 -1.17
C GLU A 71 3.57 14.27 -0.12
N LEU A 72 3.15 13.07 0.29
CA LEU A 72 2.06 12.92 1.23
C LEU A 72 2.49 13.18 2.67
N VAL A 73 1.56 13.74 3.43
CA VAL A 73 1.66 13.92 4.88
C VAL A 73 0.67 12.98 5.56
N VAL A 74 1.14 12.27 6.58
CA VAL A 74 0.27 11.41 7.39
C VAL A 74 -0.33 12.21 8.54
N ARG A 75 -1.67 12.18 8.67
CA ARG A 75 -2.45 12.87 9.72
C ARG A 75 -3.45 11.94 10.39
N GLY A 76 -3.98 12.39 11.52
CA GLY A 76 -5.00 11.66 12.28
C GLY A 76 -4.43 11.06 13.57
N LYS A 77 -5.08 10.02 14.06
CA LYS A 77 -4.67 9.26 15.25
C LYS A 77 -4.90 7.78 15.00
N VAL A 78 -4.17 6.94 15.72
CA VAL A 78 -4.44 5.50 15.74
C VAL A 78 -5.92 5.27 16.11
N PRO A 79 -6.63 4.33 15.45
CA PRO A 79 -6.17 3.48 14.35
C PRO A 79 -6.47 4.02 12.94
N ARG A 80 -7.00 5.24 12.81
CA ARG A 80 -7.45 5.84 11.53
C ARG A 80 -6.53 6.97 11.09
N TRP A 81 -5.50 6.61 10.33
CA TRP A 81 -4.59 7.55 9.68
C TRP A 81 -5.09 7.95 8.30
N ARG A 82 -4.87 9.21 7.94
CA ARG A 82 -5.10 9.76 6.60
C ARG A 82 -3.78 10.13 5.95
N LEU A 83 -3.69 9.91 4.65
CA LEU A 83 -2.60 10.37 3.81
C LEU A 83 -3.15 11.51 2.97
N GLU A 84 -2.54 12.70 3.11
CA GLU A 84 -3.00 13.95 2.50
C GLU A 84 -1.92 14.55 1.60
N HIS A 85 -2.33 15.05 0.43
CA HIS A 85 -1.51 15.90 -0.46
C HIS A 85 -2.09 17.31 -0.45
N ASN A 86 -1.32 18.32 -0.05
CA ASN A 86 -1.78 19.72 -0.01
C ASN A 86 -3.14 19.91 0.69
N GLY A 87 -3.37 19.19 1.79
CA GLY A 87 -4.63 19.22 2.56
C GLY A 87 -5.78 18.40 1.95
N THR A 88 -5.62 17.84 0.76
CA THR A 88 -6.58 16.95 0.12
C THR A 88 -6.31 15.51 0.54
N GLN A 89 -7.33 14.81 1.05
CA GLN A 89 -7.23 13.40 1.41
C GLN A 89 -7.06 12.54 0.15
N ILE A 90 -5.95 11.81 0.07
CA ILE A 90 -5.67 10.83 -0.97
C ILE A 90 -6.12 9.44 -0.53
N ALA A 91 -5.75 9.03 0.68
CA ALA A 91 -6.12 7.72 1.21
C ALA A 91 -6.40 7.76 2.72
N VAL A 92 -7.17 6.79 3.19
CA VAL A 92 -7.36 6.50 4.62
C VAL A 92 -6.94 5.06 4.89
N TRP A 93 -6.20 4.82 5.96
CA TRP A 93 -5.92 3.47 6.41
C TRP A 93 -7.20 2.80 6.93
N SER A 94 -7.59 1.69 6.30
CA SER A 94 -8.69 0.84 6.75
C SER A 94 -8.14 -0.34 7.52
N ILE A 95 -8.55 -0.45 8.77
CA ILE A 95 -8.16 -1.53 9.68
C ILE A 95 -8.79 -2.83 9.22
N ASP A 96 -10.08 -2.79 8.86
CA ASP A 96 -10.85 -3.97 8.44
C ASP A 96 -10.28 -4.61 7.19
N ARG A 97 -9.72 -3.79 6.29
CA ARG A 97 -9.11 -4.25 5.03
C ARG A 97 -7.59 -4.44 5.13
N ASN A 98 -6.98 -4.02 6.23
CA ASN A 98 -5.53 -3.92 6.37
C ASN A 98 -4.88 -3.26 5.14
N GLY A 99 -5.46 -2.16 4.68
CA GLY A 99 -5.16 -1.57 3.37
C GLY A 99 -5.62 -0.13 3.20
N PHE A 100 -5.28 0.45 2.04
CA PHE A 100 -5.65 1.83 1.71
C PHE A 100 -7.09 1.93 1.23
N SER A 101 -7.80 2.94 1.74
CA SER A 101 -9.08 3.39 1.21
C SER A 101 -8.83 4.65 0.39
N PHE A 102 -8.73 4.50 -0.92
CA PHE A 102 -8.46 5.64 -1.80
C PHE A 102 -9.70 6.53 -1.96
N SER A 103 -9.46 7.83 -1.97
CA SER A 103 -10.45 8.83 -2.35
C SER A 103 -10.46 9.00 -3.88
N ARG A 104 -11.45 9.75 -4.39
CA ARG A 104 -11.46 10.13 -5.82
C ARG A 104 -10.23 10.95 -6.23
N ALA A 105 -9.66 11.76 -5.33
CA ALA A 105 -8.48 12.57 -5.61
C ALA A 105 -7.21 11.73 -5.85
N ALA A 106 -7.22 10.46 -5.45
CA ALA A 106 -6.09 9.56 -5.67
C ALA A 106 -5.99 9.03 -7.10
N ILE A 107 -7.05 9.10 -7.91
CA ILE A 107 -7.11 8.47 -9.25
C ILE A 107 -5.91 8.91 -10.11
N ASP A 108 -5.73 10.23 -10.22
CA ASP A 108 -4.71 10.81 -11.10
C ASP A 108 -3.31 10.61 -10.53
N LEU A 109 -3.16 10.78 -9.22
CA LEU A 109 -1.89 10.58 -8.52
C LEU A 109 -1.40 9.14 -8.67
N LEU A 110 -2.27 8.15 -8.42
CA LEU A 110 -1.91 6.74 -8.57
C LEU A 110 -1.57 6.41 -10.02
N HIS A 111 -2.32 6.97 -10.98
CA HIS A 111 -2.05 6.73 -12.39
C HIS A 111 -0.70 7.32 -12.84
N GLN A 112 -0.43 8.59 -12.48
CA GLN A 112 0.84 9.27 -12.77
C GLN A 112 2.06 8.50 -12.25
N HIS A 113 1.91 7.85 -11.10
CA HIS A 113 2.98 7.08 -10.47
C HIS A 113 3.01 5.60 -10.83
N GLY A 114 2.13 5.12 -11.72
CA GLY A 114 2.09 3.70 -12.10
C GLY A 114 1.69 2.76 -10.95
N ALA A 115 0.94 3.27 -9.96
CA ALA A 115 0.54 2.51 -8.79
C ALA A 115 -0.74 1.70 -9.06
N LEU A 116 -0.80 0.48 -8.56
CA LEU A 116 -1.84 -0.53 -8.81
C LEU A 116 -1.79 -1.13 -10.22
N LYS A 117 -2.24 -2.38 -10.31
CA LYS A 117 -2.46 -3.10 -11.56
C LYS A 117 -3.60 -2.48 -12.34
N GLU A 118 -3.66 -2.78 -13.63
CA GLU A 118 -4.59 -2.15 -14.55
C GLU A 118 -5.60 -3.16 -15.12
N VAL A 119 -6.83 -2.68 -15.28
CA VAL A 119 -7.79 -3.25 -16.22
C VAL A 119 -8.12 -2.19 -17.26
N HIS A 120 -8.07 -2.58 -18.52
CA HIS A 120 -8.41 -1.75 -19.66
C HIS A 120 -9.82 -2.11 -20.14
N LEU A 121 -10.68 -1.10 -20.25
CA LEU A 121 -12.02 -1.24 -20.79
C LEU A 121 -12.00 -0.97 -22.29
N LYS A 122 -12.92 -1.59 -23.02
CA LYS A 122 -13.12 -1.35 -24.46
C LYS A 122 -13.41 0.12 -24.74
N GLU A 123 -12.96 0.63 -25.87
CA GLU A 123 -13.31 1.98 -26.31
C GLU A 123 -14.81 2.13 -26.58
N GLY A 124 -15.33 3.34 -26.39
CA GLY A 124 -16.71 3.69 -26.73
C GLY A 124 -17.81 3.10 -25.83
N VAL A 125 -17.47 2.29 -24.81
CA VAL A 125 -18.44 1.79 -23.82
C VAL A 125 -18.51 2.72 -22.62
N GLU A 126 -19.71 3.01 -22.14
CA GLU A 126 -19.87 3.78 -20.91
C GLU A 126 -19.76 2.86 -19.68
N TRP A 127 -18.75 3.09 -18.83
CA TRP A 127 -18.61 2.33 -17.59
C TRP A 127 -19.63 2.78 -16.54
N LYS A 128 -20.60 1.90 -16.24
CA LYS A 128 -21.59 2.06 -15.16
C LYS A 128 -21.50 0.90 -14.18
N GLY A 129 -21.56 1.21 -12.88
CA GLY A 129 -21.54 0.20 -11.83
C GLY A 129 -20.16 -0.43 -11.66
N ASP A 130 -20.12 -1.76 -11.60
CA ASP A 130 -18.91 -2.56 -11.42
C ASP A 130 -18.21 -2.86 -12.76
N VAL A 131 -17.04 -3.49 -12.70
CA VAL A 131 -16.35 -3.99 -13.89
C VAL A 131 -16.83 -5.40 -14.19
N PHE A 132 -17.40 -5.59 -15.39
CA PHE A 132 -17.92 -6.87 -15.88
C PHE A 132 -17.15 -7.31 -17.11
N ALA A 133 -17.05 -8.63 -17.32
CA ALA A 133 -16.30 -9.21 -18.44
C ALA A 133 -16.60 -8.59 -19.82
N PRO A 134 -17.86 -8.26 -20.20
CA PRO A 134 -18.13 -7.66 -21.51
C PRO A 134 -17.49 -6.29 -21.74
N LEU A 135 -17.19 -5.55 -20.66
CA LEU A 135 -16.57 -4.21 -20.71
C LEU A 135 -15.05 -4.29 -20.88
N VAL A 136 -14.43 -5.39 -20.47
CA VAL A 136 -12.98 -5.55 -20.42
C VAL A 136 -12.44 -5.82 -21.81
N ASP A 137 -11.40 -5.09 -22.19
CA ASP A 137 -10.58 -5.37 -23.36
C ASP A 137 -9.43 -6.31 -22.98
N HIS A 138 -8.61 -5.88 -22.02
CA HIS A 138 -7.57 -6.70 -21.42
C HIS A 138 -7.31 -6.29 -19.96
N ALA A 139 -6.63 -7.15 -19.21
CA ALA A 139 -6.29 -6.90 -17.80
C ALA A 139 -4.91 -7.50 -17.49
N ASP A 140 -4.25 -6.96 -16.46
CA ASP A 140 -2.97 -7.50 -16.00
C ASP A 140 -3.15 -8.94 -15.48
N SER A 141 -2.40 -9.87 -16.07
CA SER A 141 -2.40 -11.30 -15.71
C SER A 141 -2.01 -11.56 -14.24
N ALA A 142 -1.29 -10.63 -13.61
CA ALA A 142 -0.86 -10.74 -12.22
C ALA A 142 -1.93 -10.33 -11.20
N ILE A 143 -3.12 -9.89 -11.62
CA ILE A 143 -4.21 -9.50 -10.72
C ILE A 143 -4.58 -10.66 -9.80
N ARG A 144 -4.74 -10.36 -8.50
CA ARG A 144 -5.25 -11.28 -7.49
C ARG A 144 -6.59 -10.79 -6.97
N SER A 145 -7.44 -11.70 -6.53
CA SER A 145 -8.67 -11.34 -5.84
C SER A 145 -8.35 -10.48 -4.61
N GLY A 146 -9.04 -9.35 -4.49
CA GLY A 146 -8.79 -8.35 -3.45
C GLY A 146 -7.77 -7.27 -3.81
N ASP A 147 -7.11 -7.31 -4.97
CA ASP A 147 -6.26 -6.20 -5.40
C ASP A 147 -7.11 -4.95 -5.69
N ASP A 148 -6.62 -3.76 -5.31
CA ASP A 148 -7.14 -2.51 -5.86
C ASP A 148 -6.51 -2.29 -7.25
N LEU A 149 -7.31 -1.76 -8.18
CA LEU A 149 -7.01 -1.67 -9.60
C LEU A 149 -7.24 -0.25 -10.11
N ARG A 150 -6.40 0.20 -11.03
CA ARG A 150 -6.70 1.31 -11.93
C ARG A 150 -7.59 0.80 -13.07
N VAL A 151 -8.68 1.52 -13.34
CA VAL A 151 -9.56 1.26 -14.48
C VAL A 151 -9.24 2.25 -15.58
N ILE A 152 -8.69 1.73 -16.68
CA ILE A 152 -8.17 2.51 -17.80
C ILE A 152 -9.14 2.44 -18.98
N GLN A 153 -9.35 3.56 -19.67
CA GLN A 153 -10.06 3.63 -20.94
C GLN A 153 -9.51 4.81 -21.74
N GLY A 154 -9.22 4.65 -23.02
CA GLY A 154 -8.62 5.71 -23.84
C GLY A 154 -7.24 6.15 -23.36
N GLY A 155 -6.50 5.28 -22.69
CA GLY A 155 -5.22 5.62 -22.04
C GLY A 155 -5.34 6.39 -20.73
N GLU A 156 -6.55 6.76 -20.31
CA GLU A 156 -6.81 7.55 -19.09
C GLU A 156 -7.30 6.66 -17.95
N CYS A 157 -6.88 6.97 -16.71
CA CYS A 157 -7.45 6.34 -15.52
C CYS A 157 -8.78 7.00 -15.16
N ILE A 158 -9.88 6.31 -15.46
CA ILE A 158 -11.24 6.83 -15.24
C ILE A 158 -11.80 6.50 -13.85
N GLY A 159 -11.13 5.63 -13.09
CA GLY A 159 -11.52 5.28 -11.73
C GLY A 159 -10.70 4.16 -11.12
N LEU A 160 -11.16 3.71 -9.95
CA LEU A 160 -10.57 2.61 -9.19
C LEU A 160 -11.63 1.55 -8.91
N ALA A 161 -11.21 0.29 -9.03
CA ALA A 161 -12.01 -0.88 -8.70
C ALA A 161 -11.22 -1.83 -7.81
N ARG A 162 -11.90 -2.80 -7.20
CA ARG A 162 -11.28 -3.87 -6.43
C ARG A 162 -11.58 -5.20 -7.10
N ALA A 163 -10.55 -5.95 -7.45
CA ALA A 163 -10.70 -7.27 -8.06
C ALA A 163 -11.51 -8.20 -7.13
N VAL A 164 -12.49 -8.90 -7.70
CA VAL A 164 -13.14 -10.05 -7.04
C VAL A 164 -12.65 -11.38 -7.60
N ALA A 165 -12.06 -11.34 -8.80
CA ALA A 165 -11.55 -12.49 -9.54
C ALA A 165 -10.04 -12.33 -9.81
N ALA A 166 -9.30 -13.43 -9.89
CA ALA A 166 -7.88 -13.42 -10.25
C ALA A 166 -7.69 -13.19 -11.75
N GLY A 167 -6.54 -12.67 -12.19
CA GLY A 167 -6.29 -12.19 -13.56
C GLY A 167 -6.66 -13.18 -14.68
N TRP A 168 -6.43 -14.47 -14.46
CA TRP A 168 -6.79 -15.53 -15.43
C TRP A 168 -8.31 -15.68 -15.67
N GLU A 169 -9.16 -15.20 -14.75
CA GLU A 169 -10.63 -15.22 -14.89
C GLU A 169 -11.15 -14.04 -15.71
N TRP A 170 -10.33 -13.01 -15.95
CA TRP A 170 -10.75 -11.79 -16.65
C TRP A 170 -10.92 -12.02 -18.16
N SER A 171 -10.37 -13.12 -18.70
CA SER A 171 -10.47 -13.52 -20.10
C SER A 171 -11.61 -14.51 -20.37
N GLY A 172 -12.85 -14.14 -20.01
CA GLY A 172 -14.04 -14.85 -20.48
C GLY A 172 -14.99 -15.40 -19.43
N THR A 173 -14.71 -15.25 -18.13
CA THR A 173 -15.66 -15.65 -17.08
C THR A 173 -16.80 -14.63 -16.98
N PRO A 174 -18.07 -15.04 -17.19
CA PRO A 174 -19.21 -14.15 -17.02
C PRO A 174 -19.35 -13.70 -15.57
N GLY A 175 -19.70 -12.44 -15.35
CA GLY A 175 -19.99 -11.89 -14.02
C GLY A 175 -19.20 -10.64 -13.69
N THR A 176 -19.24 -10.26 -12.41
CA THR A 176 -18.47 -9.13 -11.88
C THR A 176 -17.02 -9.57 -11.69
N LEU A 177 -16.10 -8.85 -12.32
CA LEU A 177 -14.65 -9.07 -12.19
C LEU A 177 -14.01 -8.11 -11.18
N GLY A 178 -14.58 -6.92 -11.03
CA GLY A 178 -14.13 -5.97 -10.00
C GLY A 178 -15.24 -5.03 -9.51
N LYS A 179 -15.23 -4.74 -8.21
CA LYS A 179 -16.15 -3.81 -7.55
C LYS A 179 -15.66 -2.36 -7.66
N SER A 180 -16.43 -1.49 -8.28
CA SER A 180 -16.09 -0.08 -8.42
C SER A 180 -16.16 0.61 -7.05
N HIS A 181 -15.19 1.47 -6.73
CA HIS A 181 -15.24 2.25 -5.49
C HIS A 181 -14.87 3.72 -5.64
N GLN A 182 -14.12 4.11 -6.69
CA GLN A 182 -13.94 5.52 -7.07
C GLN A 182 -14.09 5.68 -8.58
N ARG A 183 -14.70 6.78 -9.01
CA ARG A 183 -14.82 7.13 -10.44
C ARG A 183 -14.65 8.62 -10.62
N ARG A 184 -14.02 9.04 -11.73
CA ARG A 184 -14.05 10.43 -12.17
C ARG A 184 -15.53 10.81 -12.41
N LYS A 185 -15.88 12.05 -12.08
CA LYS A 185 -17.15 12.62 -12.55
C LYS A 185 -16.96 12.92 -14.03
N LYS A 186 -17.96 12.62 -14.86
CA LYS A 186 -18.03 13.19 -16.21
C LYS A 186 -17.99 14.72 -16.07
N GLN A 187 -17.04 15.36 -16.74
CA GLN A 187 -17.08 16.81 -16.96
C GLN A 187 -18.18 17.14 -17.96
#